data_AF-X1GR24-F1
#
_entry.id   AF-X1GR24-F1
#
_cell.length_a   1.000
_cell.length_b   1.000
_cell.length_c   1.000
_cell.angle_alpha   90.00
_cell.angle_beta   90.00
_cell.angle_gamma   90.00
#
_symmetry.space_group_name_H-M   'P 1'
#
loop_
_entity.id
_entity.type
_entity.pdbx_description
1 polymer ?
#
loop_
_entity_poly.entity_id
_entity_poly.type
_entity_poly.pdbx_seq_one_letter_code
_entity_poly.pdbx_strand_id
1 'polypeptide(L)'
;TIKIYGEKKNMSTIGGMVNKTVMGVITAVIFVLIGVALGPTVIASVADINASALSGIPLANVIVLLGTYLPAFYYLAIVLGGIAMVWAATKSGGK
;
A
#
# COMPACT_ATOMS: atom_id res chain seq x y z
N THR A 1 24.59 -13.08 24.78
CA THR A 1 23.16 -13.51 24.86
C THR A 1 22.42 -12.45 25.65
N ILE A 2 21.30 -11.96 25.14
CA ILE A 2 20.53 -10.88 25.79
C ILE A 2 19.26 -11.49 26.40
N LYS A 3 18.90 -11.07 27.62
CA LYS A 3 17.69 -11.53 28.30
C LYS A 3 16.55 -10.59 27.94
N ILE A 4 15.57 -11.07 27.16
CA ILE A 4 14.39 -10.30 26.75
C ILE A 4 13.16 -11.07 27.22
N TYR A 5 12.29 -10.42 28.02
CA TYR A 5 11.11 -11.06 28.64
C TYR A 5 11.43 -12.38 29.38
N GLY A 6 12.62 -12.50 29.99
CA GLY A 6 13.02 -13.71 30.72
C GLY A 6 13.69 -14.79 29.88
N GLU A 7 13.56 -14.77 28.54
CA GLU A 7 14.24 -15.70 27.64
C GLU A 7 15.66 -15.24 27.26
N LYS A 8 16.61 -16.18 27.20
CA LYS A 8 17.95 -15.95 26.65
C LYS A 8 17.90 -16.04 25.12
N LYS A 9 17.92 -14.90 24.43
CA LYS A 9 18.01 -14.86 22.96
C LYS A 9 19.44 -14.59 22.51
N ASN A 10 19.88 -15.31 21.49
CA ASN A 10 21.17 -15.08 20.85
C ASN A 10 21.14 -13.81 20.02
N MET A 11 22.24 -13.06 20.04
CA MET A 11 22.38 -11.78 19.31
C MET A 11 22.16 -11.97 17.80
N SER A 12 22.60 -13.11 17.25
CA SER A 12 22.36 -13.51 15.85
C SER A 12 20.87 -13.68 15.53
N THR A 13 20.09 -14.29 16.44
CA THR A 13 18.63 -14.46 16.29
C THR A 13 17.89 -13.12 16.35
N ILE A 14 18.31 -12.22 17.24
CA ILE A 14 17.77 -10.86 17.34
C ILE A 14 18.09 -10.06 16.07
N GLY A 15 19.34 -10.11 15.60
CA GLY A 15 19.75 -9.47 14.36
C GLY A 15 18.96 -9.97 13.14
N GLY A 16 18.68 -11.27 13.08
CA GLY A 16 17.83 -11.86 12.02
C GLY A 16 16.38 -11.37 12.06
N MET A 17 15.77 -11.23 13.24
CA MET A 17 14.42 -10.67 13.39
C MET A 17 14.37 -9.20 12.98
N VAL A 18 15.32 -8.39 13.47
CA VAL A 18 15.40 -6.96 13.13
C VAL A 18 15.59 -6.77 11.63
N ASN A 19 16.49 -7.54 11.00
CA ASN A 19 16.75 -7.43 9.56
C ASN A 19 15.50 -7.74 8.72
N LYS A 20 14.73 -8.78 9.08
CA LYS A 20 13.48 -9.13 8.39
C LYS A 20 12.42 -8.02 8.53
N THR A 21 12.25 -7.48 9.74
CA THR A 21 11.29 -6.40 9.98
C THR A 21 11.69 -5.14 9.21
N VAL A 22 12.96 -4.76 9.24
CA VAL A 22 13.48 -3.60 8.50
C VAL A 22 13.25 -3.77 6.99
N MET A 23 13.57 -4.93 6.43
CA MET A 23 13.34 -5.22 5.00
C MET A 23 11.85 -5.15 4.62
N GLY A 24 10.97 -5.65 5.49
CA GLY A 24 9.53 -5.56 5.27
C GLY A 24 9.01 -4.12 5.30
N VAL A 25 9.49 -3.29 6.23
CA VAL A 25 9.15 -1.87 6.28
C VAL A 25 9.67 -1.12 5.05
N ILE A 26 10.92 -1.36 4.63
CA ILE A 26 11.49 -0.78 3.42
C ILE A 26 10.64 -1.13 2.19
N THR A 27 10.22 -2.39 2.08
CA THR A 27 9.37 -2.85 0.96
C THR A 27 8.02 -2.13 0.95
N ALA A 28 7.39 -1.96 2.12
CA ALA A 28 6.13 -1.24 2.25
C ALA A 28 6.28 0.24 1.85
N VAL A 29 7.37 0.88 2.26
CA VAL A 29 7.66 2.28 1.88
C VAL A 29 7.87 2.41 0.37
N ILE A 30 8.65 1.51 -0.24
CA ILE A 30 8.86 1.50 -1.70
C ILE A 30 7.53 1.34 -2.44
N PHE A 31 6.68 0.41 -1.99
CA PHE A 31 5.35 0.22 -2.58
C PHE A 31 4.50 1.50 -2.52
N VAL A 32 4.46 2.16 -1.36
CA VAL A 32 3.71 3.42 -1.22
C VAL A 32 4.28 4.50 -2.13
N LEU A 33 5.61 4.65 -2.21
CA LEU A 33 6.25 5.64 -3.08
C LEU A 33 5.93 5.40 -4.56
N ILE A 34 6.07 4.17 -5.03
CA ILE A 34 5.74 3.79 -6.43
C ILE A 34 4.27 4.04 -6.69
N GLY A 35 3.41 3.59 -5.79
CA GLY A 35 1.96 3.76 -5.92
C GLY A 35 1.53 5.23 -5.97
N VAL A 36 2.10 6.07 -5.11
CA VAL A 36 1.83 7.52 -5.14
C VAL A 36 2.33 8.15 -6.43
N ALA A 37 3.52 7.77 -6.89
CA ALA A 37 4.10 8.28 -8.14
C ALA A 37 3.31 7.86 -9.40
N LEU A 38 2.76 6.65 -9.40
CA LEU A 38 1.93 6.13 -10.51
C LEU A 38 0.48 6.62 -10.45
N GLY A 39 0.02 7.14 -9.31
CA GLY A 39 -1.35 7.61 -9.10
C GLY A 39 -1.87 8.54 -10.19
N PRO A 40 -1.16 9.65 -10.54
CA PRO A 40 -1.61 10.57 -11.59
C PRO A 40 -1.81 9.88 -12.95
N THR A 41 -0.92 8.95 -13.33
CA THR A 41 -1.00 8.22 -14.61
C THR A 41 -2.20 7.27 -14.64
N VAL A 42 -2.46 6.57 -13.55
CA VAL A 42 -3.62 5.65 -13.44
C VAL A 42 -4.94 6.44 -13.41
N ILE A 43 -4.97 7.57 -12.70
CA ILE A 43 -6.15 8.43 -12.63
C ILE A 43 -6.46 9.05 -14.01
N ALA A 44 -5.44 9.57 -14.70
CA ALA A 44 -5.61 10.18 -16.02
C ALA A 44 -6.12 9.17 -17.06
N SER A 45 -5.54 7.96 -17.09
CA SER A 45 -5.97 6.92 -18.04
C SER A 45 -7.42 6.46 -17.83
N VAL A 46 -7.92 6.46 -16.59
CA VAL A 46 -9.35 6.16 -16.33
C VAL A 46 -10.26 7.36 -16.62
N ALA A 47 -9.80 8.59 -16.36
CA ALA A 47 -10.56 9.79 -16.71
C ALA A 47 -10.76 9.94 -18.23
N ASP A 48 -9.74 9.61 -19.03
CA ASP A 48 -9.81 9.67 -20.51
C ASP A 48 -10.78 8.62 -21.09
N ILE A 49 -10.88 7.43 -20.49
CA ILE A 49 -11.86 6.40 -20.87
C ILE A 49 -13.29 6.90 -20.61
N ASN A 50 -13.52 7.55 -19.46
CA ASN A 50 -14.84 8.07 -19.11
C ASN A 50 -15.28 9.23 -20.00
N ALA A 51 -14.35 10.10 -20.42
CA ALA A 51 -14.66 11.24 -21.27
C ALA A 51 -15.03 10.83 -22.71
N SER A 52 -14.36 9.82 -23.26
CA SER A 52 -14.54 9.38 -24.64
C SER A 52 -15.72 8.41 -24.84
N ALA A 53 -16.08 7.62 -23.83
CA ALA A 53 -17.13 6.59 -23.94
C ALA A 53 -18.56 7.06 -23.60
N LEU A 54 -18.72 8.22 -22.93
CA LEU A 54 -19.99 8.60 -22.28
C LEU A 54 -20.67 9.85 -22.85
N SER A 55 -20.17 10.44 -23.94
CA SER A 55 -20.79 11.63 -24.51
C SER A 55 -22.22 11.34 -25.00
N GLY A 56 -23.22 12.02 -24.41
CA GLY A 56 -24.62 12.01 -24.87
C GLY A 56 -25.61 11.15 -24.09
N ILE A 57 -25.20 10.48 -23.01
CA ILE A 57 -26.09 9.62 -22.20
C ILE A 57 -26.43 10.30 -20.86
N PRO A 58 -27.70 10.47 -20.45
CA PRO A 58 -28.06 11.06 -19.15
C PRO A 58 -27.46 10.34 -17.92
N LEU A 59 -27.24 9.02 -18.04
CA LEU A 59 -26.56 8.18 -17.05
C LEU A 59 -25.04 8.46 -16.93
N ALA A 60 -24.44 9.16 -17.90
CA ALA A 60 -23.04 9.55 -17.89
C ALA A 60 -22.68 10.41 -16.68
N ASN A 61 -23.57 11.31 -16.25
CA ASN A 61 -23.31 12.19 -15.12
C ASN A 61 -23.08 11.43 -13.81
N VAL A 62 -23.78 10.30 -13.60
CA VAL A 62 -23.58 9.44 -12.43
C VAL A 62 -22.23 8.72 -12.51
N ILE A 63 -21.86 8.25 -13.70
CA ILE A 63 -20.58 7.55 -13.92
C ILE A 63 -19.40 8.51 -13.77
N VAL A 64 -19.51 9.73 -14.30
CA VAL A 64 -18.52 10.79 -14.12
C VAL A 64 -18.38 11.15 -12.65
N LEU A 65 -19.51 11.29 -11.92
CA LEU A 65 -19.49 11.53 -10.48
C LEU A 65 -18.77 10.41 -9.72
N LEU A 66 -19.05 9.13 -10.04
CA LEU A 66 -18.33 8.00 -9.46
C LEU A 66 -16.84 8.00 -9.82
N GLY A 67 -16.50 8.41 -11.05
CA GLY A 67 -15.12 8.60 -11.51
C GLY A 67 -14.35 9.65 -10.70
N THR A 68 -15.01 10.67 -10.15
CA THR A 68 -14.35 11.67 -9.28
C THR A 68 -13.87 11.10 -7.95
N TYR A 69 -14.48 9.99 -7.47
CA TYR A 69 -14.06 9.32 -6.25
C TYR A 69 -12.94 8.29 -6.47
N LEU A 70 -12.65 7.93 -7.73
CA LEU A 70 -11.65 6.93 -8.08
C LEU A 70 -10.25 7.24 -7.53
N PRO A 71 -9.75 8.50 -7.58
CA PRO A 71 -8.49 8.87 -6.94
C PRO A 71 -8.48 8.58 -5.44
N ALA A 72 -9.58 8.89 -4.74
CA ALA A 72 -9.68 8.67 -3.30
C ALA A 72 -9.60 7.18 -2.96
N PHE A 73 -10.30 6.31 -3.70
CA PHE A 73 -10.20 4.86 -3.53
C PHE A 73 -8.82 4.30 -3.87
N TYR A 74 -8.17 4.83 -4.92
CA TYR A 74 -6.82 4.43 -5.30
C TYR A 74 -5.82 4.69 -4.17
N TYR A 75 -5.76 5.93 -3.66
CA TYR A 75 -4.85 6.28 -2.57
C TYR A 75 -5.20 5.56 -1.26
N LEU A 76 -6.48 5.35 -0.97
CA LEU A 76 -6.91 4.56 0.18
C LEU A 76 -6.40 3.12 0.08
N ALA A 77 -6.49 2.48 -1.08
CA ALA A 77 -5.97 1.12 -1.29
C ALA A 77 -4.46 1.05 -1.10
N ILE A 78 -3.71 2.07 -1.53
CA ILE A 78 -2.26 2.15 -1.38
C ILE A 78 -1.87 2.25 0.10
N VAL A 79 -2.54 3.13 0.85
CA VAL A 79 -2.30 3.32 2.29
C VAL A 79 -2.64 2.04 3.06
N LEU A 80 -3.81 1.44 2.80
CA LEU A 80 -4.22 0.20 3.45
C LEU A 80 -3.28 -0.98 3.09
N GLY A 81 -2.83 -1.07 1.84
CA GLY A 81 -1.85 -2.04 1.39
C GLY A 81 -0.50 -1.89 2.08
N GLY A 82 -0.03 -0.65 2.25
CA GLY A 82 1.19 -0.34 3.01
C GLY A 82 1.09 -0.78 4.47
N ILE A 83 -0.03 -0.48 5.14
CA ILE A 83 -0.29 -0.91 6.52
C ILE A 83 -0.30 -2.44 6.62
N ALA A 84 -0.97 -3.12 5.69
CA ALA A 84 -1.02 -4.58 5.67
C ALA A 84 0.37 -5.23 5.51
N MET A 85 1.24 -4.65 4.68
CA MET A 85 2.62 -5.12 4.51
C MET A 85 3.47 -4.91 5.77
N VAL A 86 3.34 -3.77 6.44
CA VAL A 86 4.03 -3.52 7.73
C VAL A 86 3.53 -4.50 8.80
N TRP A 87 2.22 -4.76 8.86
CA TRP A 87 1.65 -5.73 9.78
C TRP A 87 2.14 -7.17 9.50
N ALA A 88 2.23 -7.56 8.23
CA ALA A 88 2.78 -8.87 7.84
C ALA A 88 4.27 -9.01 8.22
N ALA A 89 5.06 -7.95 8.04
CA ALA A 89 6.48 -7.91 8.39
C ALA A 89 6.72 -8.01 9.90
N THR A 90 5.86 -7.38 10.71
CA THR A 90 5.95 -7.41 12.18
C THR A 90 5.46 -8.74 12.76
N LYS A 91 4.39 -9.34 12.20
CA LYS A 91 3.86 -10.64 12.65
C LYS A 91 4.75 -11.82 12.24
N SER A 92 5.42 -11.75 11.09
CA SER A 92 6.28 -12.84 10.59
C SER A 92 7.66 -12.91 11.28
N GLY A 93 8.08 -11.86 12.00
CA GLY A 93 9.29 -11.87 12.82
C GLY A 93 9.13 -12.51 14.20
N GLY A 94 7.90 -12.88 14.59
CA GLY A 94 7.58 -13.39 15.92
C GLY A 94 7.50 -14.92 16.07
N LYS A 95 7.99 -15.68 15.08
CA LYS A 95 8.11 -17.15 15.17
C LYS A 95 9.57 -17.57 15.22
#